data_AF-A0A413F0P4-F1
#
_entry.id   AF-A0A413F0P4-F1
#
_cell.length_a   1.000
_cell.length_b   1.000
_cell.length_c   1.000
_cell.angle_alpha   90.00
_cell.angle_beta   90.00
_cell.angle_gamma   90.00
#
_symmetry.space_group_name_H-M   'P 1'
#
loop_
_entity.id
_entity.type
_entity.pdbx_description
1 polymer ?
#
loop_
_entity_poly.entity_id
_entity_poly.type
_entity_poly.pdbx_seq_one_letter_code
_entity_poly.pdbx_strand_id
1 'polypeptide(L)'
;MRAHVSNVGWQGWTSGAAGTTGRSLAVEALQFRLSGEAASSYDVWYRVHCADYGWLGWAKDGASAGTVGLAKAVQAVQVVLVPKGGSAPGPAGGAFRGAGER
;
A
#
# COMPACT_ATOMS: atom_id res chain seq x y z
N MET A 1 -4.92 -6.01 5.28
CA MET A 1 -4.56 -4.74 4.61
C MET A 1 -5.21 -3.55 5.29
N ARG A 2 -4.76 -2.33 4.99
CA ARG A 2 -5.48 -1.09 5.29
C ARG A 2 -5.25 -0.08 4.18
N ALA A 3 -6.16 0.87 4.05
CA ALA A 3 -6.12 1.92 3.03
C ALA A 3 -6.03 3.30 3.70
N HIS A 4 -5.29 4.20 3.07
CA HIS A 4 -5.46 5.64 3.26
C HIS A 4 -6.49 6.13 2.26
N VAL A 5 -7.59 6.69 2.75
CA VAL A 5 -8.65 7.24 1.92
C VAL A 5 -8.60 8.76 2.00
N SER A 6 -8.69 9.41 0.84
CA SER A 6 -8.67 10.88 0.74
C SER A 6 -9.72 11.50 1.67
N ASN A 7 -9.35 12.55 2.41
CA ASN A 7 -10.18 13.23 3.43
C ASN A 7 -10.69 12.35 4.60
N VAL A 8 -10.16 11.14 4.77
CA VAL A 8 -10.49 10.24 5.90
C VAL A 8 -9.22 9.86 6.65
N GLY A 9 -8.12 9.65 5.94
CA GLY A 9 -6.88 9.18 6.52
C GLY A 9 -6.74 7.66 6.46
N TRP A 10 -5.79 7.14 7.24
CA TRP A 10 -5.56 5.71 7.34
C TRP A 10 -6.68 5.01 8.14
N GLN A 11 -7.39 4.10 7.49
CA GLN A 11 -8.41 3.25 8.13
C GLN A 11 -7.79 2.14 8.99
N GLY A 12 -8.60 1.40 9.74
CA GLY A 12 -8.14 0.25 10.53
C GLY A 12 -7.63 -0.92 9.68
N TRP A 13 -6.82 -1.80 10.29
CA TRP A 13 -6.40 -3.06 9.67
C TRP A 13 -7.59 -4.02 9.54
N THR A 14 -7.69 -4.69 8.39
CA THR A 14 -8.74 -5.68 8.10
C THR A 14 -8.20 -6.80 7.22
N SER A 15 -8.82 -7.98 7.29
CA SER A 15 -8.63 -9.10 6.34
C SER A 15 -9.62 -9.06 5.16
N GLY A 16 -10.61 -8.15 5.20
CA GLY A 16 -11.61 -7.95 4.16
C GLY A 16 -11.38 -6.68 3.34
N ALA A 17 -12.46 -5.98 3.02
CA ALA A 17 -12.42 -4.76 2.22
C ALA A 17 -11.81 -3.57 3.01
N ALA A 18 -10.87 -2.85 2.39
CA ALA A 18 -10.35 -1.58 2.87
C ALA A 18 -10.65 -0.49 1.83
N GLY A 19 -11.14 0.66 2.28
CA GLY A 19 -11.68 1.72 1.44
C GLY A 19 -13.04 2.20 1.92
N THR A 20 -13.79 2.83 1.02
CA THR A 20 -15.16 3.27 1.28
C THR A 20 -16.07 2.89 0.12
N THR A 21 -17.33 2.63 0.41
CA THR A 21 -18.36 2.34 -0.60
C THR A 21 -19.32 3.52 -0.67
N GLY A 22 -19.65 3.98 -1.89
CA GLY A 22 -20.65 5.03 -2.11
C GLY A 22 -20.25 6.45 -1.69
N ARG A 23 -18.99 6.67 -1.26
CA ARG A 23 -18.52 7.98 -0.76
C ARG A 23 -17.77 8.81 -1.80
N SER A 24 -17.47 8.25 -2.99
CA SER A 24 -16.70 8.91 -4.05
C SER A 24 -15.34 9.45 -3.58
N LEU A 25 -14.69 8.75 -2.65
CA LEU A 25 -13.36 9.09 -2.14
C LEU A 25 -12.31 8.15 -2.70
N ALA A 26 -11.17 8.70 -3.13
CA ALA A 26 -10.06 7.92 -3.66
C ALA A 26 -9.28 7.20 -2.54
N VAL A 27 -8.84 5.98 -2.82
CA VAL A 27 -7.73 5.36 -2.08
C VAL A 27 -6.43 5.96 -2.58
N GLU A 28 -5.60 6.50 -1.70
CA GLU A 28 -4.34 7.18 -2.06
C GLU A 28 -3.12 6.33 -1.70
N ALA A 29 -3.20 5.51 -0.66
CA ALA A 29 -2.15 4.58 -0.25
C ALA A 29 -2.72 3.29 0.34
N LEU A 30 -1.91 2.24 0.32
CA LEU A 30 -2.21 0.92 0.83
C LEU A 30 -1.08 0.39 1.71
N GLN A 31 -1.43 -0.44 2.68
CA GLN A 31 -0.51 -1.26 3.44
C GLN A 31 -1.01 -2.71 3.48
N PHE A 32 -0.12 -3.66 3.24
CA PHE A 32 -0.37 -5.09 3.35
C PHE A 32 0.59 -5.71 4.36
N ARG A 33 0.07 -6.63 5.18
CA ARG A 33 0.88 -7.45 6.07
C ARG A 33 0.27 -8.85 6.12
N LEU A 34 1.12 -9.85 6.27
CA LEU A 34 0.70 -11.22 6.53
C LEU A 34 0.45 -11.41 8.03
N SER A 35 -0.27 -12.47 8.38
CA SER A 35 -0.54 -12.88 9.75
C SER A 35 -0.56 -14.41 9.85
N GLY A 36 -0.40 -14.94 11.07
CA GLY A 36 -0.35 -16.38 11.28
C GLY A 36 0.90 -17.01 10.66
N GLU A 37 0.81 -18.30 10.31
CA GLU A 37 1.94 -19.09 9.81
C GLU A 37 2.56 -18.50 8.54
N ALA A 38 1.75 -17.92 7.65
CA ALA A 38 2.22 -17.30 6.42
C ALA A 38 3.24 -16.16 6.69
N ALA A 39 3.09 -15.42 7.80
CA ALA A 39 4.01 -14.34 8.15
C ALA A 39 5.38 -14.84 8.62
N SER A 40 5.45 -16.11 9.07
CA SER A 40 6.69 -16.77 9.46
C SER A 40 7.44 -17.34 8.26
N SER A 41 6.72 -17.78 7.21
CA SER A 41 7.31 -18.40 6.02
C SER A 41 7.55 -17.45 4.85
N TYR A 42 6.83 -16.32 4.80
CA TYR A 42 6.85 -15.39 3.67
C TYR A 42 6.93 -13.93 4.11
N ASP A 43 7.44 -13.11 3.22
CA ASP A 43 7.26 -11.66 3.22
C ASP A 43 6.32 -11.27 2.09
N VAL A 44 5.51 -10.23 2.30
CA VAL A 44 4.67 -9.65 1.25
C VAL A 44 5.31 -8.38 0.72
N TRP A 45 5.64 -8.38 -0.56
CA TRP A 45 6.03 -7.19 -1.31
C TRP A 45 4.86 -6.70 -2.13
N TYR A 46 4.65 -5.38 -2.14
CA TYR A 46 3.59 -4.76 -2.92
C TYR A 46 3.98 -3.37 -3.39
N ARG A 47 3.44 -2.97 -4.53
CA ARG A 47 3.54 -1.61 -5.03
C ARG A 47 2.23 -1.18 -5.64
N VAL A 48 2.07 0.12 -5.81
CA VAL A 48 0.89 0.72 -6.41
C VAL A 48 1.26 1.61 -7.58
N HIS A 49 0.37 1.65 -8.56
CA HIS A 49 0.37 2.65 -9.61
C HIS A 49 -0.50 3.81 -9.16
N CYS A 50 0.08 5.00 -9.00
CA CYS A 50 -0.67 6.21 -8.63
C CYS A 50 -0.93 7.05 -9.87
N ALA A 51 -2.09 7.72 -9.89
CA ALA A 51 -2.40 8.74 -10.90
C ALA A 51 -1.25 9.74 -11.02
N ASP A 52 -0.87 10.09 -12.25
CA ASP A 52 0.21 11.02 -12.63
C ASP A 52 1.64 10.64 -12.21
N TYR A 53 1.84 9.60 -11.39
CA TYR A 53 3.18 9.15 -10.98
C TYR A 53 3.58 7.79 -11.55
N GLY A 54 2.62 6.98 -11.97
CA GLY A 54 2.90 5.63 -12.43
C GLY A 54 3.20 4.68 -11.28
N TRP A 55 3.93 3.61 -11.59
CA TRP A 55 4.38 2.65 -10.60
C TRP A 55 5.41 3.27 -9.65
N LEU A 56 5.10 3.25 -8.35
CA LEU A 56 6.05 3.56 -7.30
C LEU A 56 6.90 2.33 -6.93
N GLY A 57 7.85 2.53 -6.02
CA GLY A 57 8.69 1.46 -5.49
C GLY A 57 7.90 0.38 -4.73
N TRP A 58 8.55 -0.75 -4.49
CA TRP A 58 8.00 -1.85 -3.70
C TRP A 58 8.11 -1.57 -2.18
N ALA A 59 6.98 -1.64 -1.49
CA ALA A 59 6.85 -1.66 -0.05
C ALA A 59 6.77 -3.10 0.47
N LYS A 60 7.13 -3.31 1.73
CA LYS A 60 7.20 -4.61 2.39
C LYS A 60 6.46 -4.60 3.72
N ASP A 61 5.75 -5.68 4.06
CA ASP A 61 5.28 -6.02 5.41
C ASP A 61 4.78 -4.84 6.26
N GLY A 62 3.78 -4.13 5.75
CA GLY A 62 3.12 -3.04 6.44
C GLY A 62 3.69 -1.66 6.16
N ALA A 63 4.81 -1.54 5.44
CA ALA A 63 5.30 -0.26 4.95
C ALA A 63 4.30 0.40 3.97
N SER A 64 4.23 1.72 3.93
CA SER A 64 3.27 2.40 3.06
C SER A 64 3.63 2.26 1.58
N ALA A 65 2.64 2.01 0.73
CA ALA A 65 2.74 2.11 -0.72
C ALA A 65 1.71 3.11 -1.25
N GLY A 66 2.14 4.08 -2.05
CA GLY A 66 1.26 5.09 -2.63
C GLY A 66 1.56 6.51 -2.17
N THR A 67 0.52 7.31 -2.03
CA THR A 67 0.63 8.71 -1.63
C THR A 67 -0.30 9.09 -0.49
N VAL A 68 0.06 10.12 0.27
CA VAL A 68 -0.82 10.73 1.27
C VAL A 68 -0.82 12.23 1.07
N GLY A 69 -2.01 12.84 1.01
CA GLY A 69 -2.16 14.29 0.94
C GLY A 69 -1.77 14.91 -0.41
N LEU A 70 -1.57 14.09 -1.44
CA LEU A 70 -1.20 14.53 -2.79
C LEU A 70 -2.35 14.42 -3.80
N ALA A 71 -3.54 13.98 -3.36
CA ALA A 71 -4.70 13.74 -4.21
C ALA A 71 -4.41 12.82 -5.42
N LYS A 72 -3.47 11.87 -5.27
CA LYS A 72 -3.13 10.89 -6.31
C LYS A 72 -3.75 9.54 -5.96
N ALA A 73 -4.80 9.18 -6.71
CA ALA A 73 -5.52 7.93 -6.53
C ALA A 73 -4.66 6.72 -6.95
N VAL A 74 -4.78 5.62 -6.21
CA VAL A 74 -4.29 4.30 -6.61
C VAL A 74 -5.16 3.78 -7.77
N GLN A 75 -4.51 3.42 -8.87
CA GLN A 75 -5.14 2.92 -10.10
C GLN A 75 -4.86 1.43 -10.34
N ALA A 76 -3.73 0.92 -9.84
CA ALA A 76 -3.40 -0.50 -9.90
C ALA A 76 -2.53 -0.92 -8.71
N VAL A 77 -2.53 -2.21 -8.39
CA VAL A 77 -1.75 -2.80 -7.30
C VAL A 77 -1.06 -4.06 -7.83
N GLN A 78 0.19 -4.26 -7.45
CA GLN A 78 0.90 -5.53 -7.61
C GLN A 78 1.28 -6.06 -6.23
N VAL A 79 1.10 -7.36 -6.03
CA VAL A 79 1.40 -8.06 -4.78
C VAL A 79 2.13 -9.34 -5.11
N VAL A 80 3.23 -9.62 -4.41
CA VAL A 80 4.02 -10.83 -4.55
C VAL A 80 4.38 -11.35 -3.15
N LEU A 81 4.27 -12.66 -2.98
CA LEU A 81 4.83 -13.36 -1.83
C LEU A 81 6.23 -13.86 -2.19
N VAL A 82 7.18 -13.64 -1.30
CA VAL A 82 8.53 -14.20 -1.40
C VAL A 82 8.84 -14.97 -0.13
N PRO A 83 9.74 -15.99 -0.15
CA PRO A 83 10.20 -16.63 1.06
C PRO A 83 10.70 -15.60 2.09
N LYS A 84 10.54 -15.90 3.39
CA LYS A 84 10.95 -14.99 4.47
C LYS A 84 12.39 -14.49 4.28
N GLY A 85 12.59 -13.18 4.32
CA GLY A 85 13.88 -12.54 4.07
C GLY A 85 14.20 -12.31 2.59
N GLY A 86 13.32 -12.69 1.67
CA GLY A 86 13.50 -12.51 0.22
C GLY A 86 13.51 -11.04 -0.22
N SER A 87 14.31 -10.77 -1.26
CA SER A 87 14.45 -9.44 -1.85
C SER A 87 13.20 -8.99 -2.62
N ALA A 88 13.05 -7.67 -2.77
CA ALA A 88 12.00 -7.08 -3.59
C ALA A 88 12.11 -7.53 -5.06
N PRO A 89 11.00 -7.72 -5.78
CA PRO A 89 11.01 -8.03 -7.21
C PRO A 89 11.58 -6.91 -8.10
N GLY A 90 11.79 -5.72 -7.54
CA GLY A 90 12.32 -4.55 -8.23
C GLY A 90 12.68 -3.44 -7.24
N PRO A 91 12.83 -2.19 -7.71
CA PRO A 91 13.27 -1.08 -6.86
C PRO A 91 12.32 -0.87 -5.67
N ALA A 92 12.85 -0.89 -4.44
CA ALA A 92 12.09 -0.61 -3.22
C ALA A 92 12.06 0.89 -2.85
N GLY A 93 12.98 1.69 -3.42
CA GLY A 93 13.03 3.13 -3.19
C GLY A 93 11.79 3.86 -3.74
N GLY A 94 11.29 4.83 -2.98
CA GLY A 94 10.19 5.68 -3.42
C GLY A 94 8.82 4.98 -3.47
N ALA A 95 8.61 3.93 -2.68
CA ALA A 95 7.31 3.26 -2.55
C ALA A 95 6.20 4.17 -2.01
N PHE A 96 6.57 5.20 -1.26
CA PHE A 96 5.64 6.12 -0.61
C PHE A 96 6.05 7.58 -0.80
N ARG A 97 5.06 8.47 -0.93
CA ARG A 97 5.23 9.93 -0.96
C ARG A 97 4.15 10.62 -0.13
N GLY A 98 4.53 11.48 0.82
CA GLY A 98 3.58 12.29 1.58
C GLY A 98 3.80 13.78 1.31
N ALA A 99 2.72 14.57 1.24
CA ALA A 99 2.82 15.96 1.65
C ALA A 99 3.08 15.98 3.16
N GLY A 100 4.06 16.75 3.63
CA GLY A 100 4.48 16.76 5.04
C GLY A 100 3.28 16.72 6.00
N GLU A 101 3.31 15.77 6.93
CA GLU A 101 2.31 15.61 7.98
C GLU A 101 2.18 16.95 8.73
N ARG A 102 0.99 17.54 8.75
CA ARG A 102 0.64 18.60 9.71
C ARG A 102 0.02 17.95 10.94
#